data_AF-A0A3M1ZEB5-F1
#
_entry.id   AF-A0A3M1ZEB5-F1
#
_cell.length_a   1.000
_cell.length_b   1.000
_cell.length_c   1.000
_cell.angle_alpha   90.00
_cell.angle_beta   90.00
_cell.angle_gamma   90.00
#
_symmetry.space_group_name_H-M   'P 1'
#
loop_
_entity.id
_entity.type
_entity.pdbx_description
1 polymer ?
#
loop_
_entity_poly.entity_id
_entity_poly.type
_entity_poly.pdbx_seq_one_letter_code
_entity_poly.pdbx_strand_id
1 'polypeptide(L)'
;MFARSLVGEKGWHFAVVSTLEYSLKPKQKRMFSINIYLKFALIGVCLVGGILLAVFQGFWYAFPFLLIGIILLLSYIFLGTIQSAAKFIQAQDFAGAEKRLNLILFPDWLYVTNRAYYYILKGTIAEFQGRTEEAEAFLHKAQSLELPTDNEKAAVALQLANIAAKKNKWNLAKIQFRNIKNLKVTESALKEQIREFEKALTNRGQLKNFSRQGGGKGMPMRPGGKRRRPKMR
;
A
#
# COMPACT_ATOMS: atom_id res chain seq x y z
N MET A 1 14.11 8.33 21.25
CA MET A 1 14.67 7.05 20.71
C MET A 1 13.62 5.93 20.54
N PHE A 2 12.31 6.21 20.60
CA PHE A 2 11.25 5.17 20.71
C PHE A 2 10.47 4.90 19.40
N ALA A 3 10.86 5.52 18.28
CA ALA A 3 10.16 5.38 16.99
C ALA A 3 10.83 4.41 16.01
N ARG A 4 11.92 3.73 16.42
CA ARG A 4 12.73 2.86 15.56
C ARG A 4 12.51 1.36 15.77
N SER A 5 11.61 0.96 16.68
CA SER A 5 11.46 -0.45 17.11
C SER A 5 10.09 -1.08 16.88
N LEU A 6 9.17 -0.43 16.15
CA LEU A 6 7.86 -1.03 15.86
C LEU A 6 7.90 -1.78 14.54
N VAL A 7 8.71 -2.85 14.43
CA VAL A 7 9.10 -3.49 13.15
C VAL A 7 9.98 -2.53 12.35
N GLY A 8 11.26 -2.89 12.20
CA GLY A 8 12.26 -2.05 11.54
C GLY A 8 11.73 -1.56 10.20
N GLU A 9 11.97 -0.30 9.82
CA GLU A 9 11.36 0.36 8.65
C GLU A 9 11.23 -0.53 7.42
N LYS A 10 12.22 -1.39 7.20
CA LYS A 10 12.24 -2.42 6.17
C LYS A 10 11.03 -3.36 6.22
N GLY A 11 10.70 -3.94 7.38
CA GLY A 11 9.68 -4.98 7.53
C GLY A 11 8.28 -4.58 7.06
N TRP A 12 7.90 -3.30 7.19
CA TRP A 12 6.59 -2.81 6.73
C TRP A 12 6.50 -2.62 5.22
N HIS A 13 7.59 -2.20 4.56
CA HIS A 13 7.63 -2.13 3.10
C HIS A 13 7.51 -3.53 2.49
N PHE A 14 8.25 -4.48 3.06
CA PHE A 14 8.18 -5.88 2.69
C PHE A 14 6.79 -6.46 2.85
N ALA A 15 6.19 -6.20 4.01
CA ALA A 15 4.84 -6.57 4.36
C ALA A 15 3.80 -6.05 3.36
N VAL A 16 3.77 -4.74 3.11
CA VAL A 16 2.83 -4.13 2.17
C VAL A 16 3.03 -4.73 0.79
N VAL A 17 4.27 -4.84 0.31
CA VAL A 17 4.56 -5.38 -1.03
C VAL A 17 4.25 -6.88 -1.11
N SER A 18 4.46 -7.63 -0.02
CA SER A 18 4.07 -9.03 0.07
C SER A 18 2.56 -9.20 0.11
N THR A 19 1.82 -8.24 0.69
CA THR A 19 0.36 -8.22 0.68
C THR A 19 -0.19 -7.79 -0.68
N LEU A 20 0.47 -6.87 -1.38
CA LEU A 20 0.13 -6.56 -2.77
C LEU A 20 0.39 -7.79 -3.64
N GLU A 21 1.53 -8.46 -3.48
CA GLU A 21 1.82 -9.70 -4.22
C GLU A 21 0.89 -10.85 -3.81
N TYR A 22 0.58 -10.99 -2.53
CA TYR A 22 -0.34 -12.00 -2.01
C TYR A 22 -1.79 -11.69 -2.39
N SER A 23 -2.20 -10.44 -2.57
CA SER A 23 -3.53 -10.09 -3.11
C SER A 23 -3.60 -10.29 -4.62
N LEU A 24 -2.48 -10.10 -5.32
CA LEU A 24 -2.33 -10.50 -6.72
C LEU A 24 -2.37 -12.03 -6.88
N LYS A 25 -1.81 -12.82 -5.96
CA LYS A 25 -1.72 -14.31 -6.00
C LYS A 25 -3.04 -15.12 -6.01
N PRO A 26 -4.17 -14.75 -5.38
CA PRO A 26 -5.43 -15.50 -5.43
C PRO A 26 -6.30 -15.03 -6.60
N LYS A 27 -6.20 -13.76 -7.01
CA LYS A 27 -6.71 -13.32 -8.32
C LYS A 27 -5.98 -14.08 -9.44
N GLN A 28 -4.69 -14.35 -9.24
CA GLN A 28 -3.92 -15.36 -9.95
C GLN A 28 -4.60 -16.74 -9.75
N LYS A 29 -4.58 -17.38 -8.58
CA LYS A 29 -5.05 -18.78 -8.40
C LYS A 29 -6.47 -19.12 -8.91
N ARG A 30 -7.44 -18.18 -8.88
CA ARG A 30 -8.77 -18.37 -9.53
C ARG A 30 -8.83 -18.02 -11.02
N MET A 31 -7.88 -17.25 -11.54
CA MET A 31 -7.61 -17.10 -12.98
C MET A 31 -6.56 -18.12 -13.50
N PHE A 32 -5.97 -18.93 -12.61
CA PHE A 32 -4.79 -19.80 -12.80
C PHE A 32 -5.10 -21.27 -12.45
N SER A 33 -6.36 -21.68 -12.59
CA SER A 33 -6.61 -23.02 -13.14
C SER A 33 -6.44 -23.02 -14.66
N ILE A 34 -6.51 -21.85 -15.31
CA ILE A 34 -6.09 -21.63 -16.70
C ILE A 34 -4.71 -20.98 -16.65
N ASN A 35 -3.72 -21.86 -16.74
CA ASN A 35 -2.29 -21.63 -16.74
C ASN A 35 -1.90 -20.28 -17.40
N ILE A 36 -1.03 -19.47 -16.78
CA ILE A 36 -0.43 -18.28 -17.42
C ILE A 36 0.13 -18.65 -18.80
N TYR A 37 0.68 -19.86 -18.91
CA TYR A 37 1.13 -20.51 -20.13
C TYR A 37 -0.01 -20.83 -21.12
N LEU A 38 -1.22 -21.15 -20.66
CA LEU A 38 -2.40 -21.32 -21.51
C LEU A 38 -2.88 -19.97 -22.07
N LYS A 39 -2.78 -18.88 -21.31
CA LYS A 39 -3.11 -17.53 -21.82
C LYS A 39 -2.06 -17.04 -22.80
N PHE A 40 -0.78 -17.32 -22.54
CA PHE A 40 0.30 -17.12 -23.52
C PHE A 40 0.10 -17.97 -24.78
N ALA A 41 -0.29 -19.23 -24.64
CA ALA A 41 -0.62 -20.11 -25.75
C ALA A 41 -1.86 -19.60 -26.49
N LEU A 42 -2.88 -19.07 -25.80
CA LEU A 42 -4.10 -18.54 -26.40
C LEU A 42 -3.84 -17.21 -27.13
N ILE A 43 -3.00 -16.33 -26.59
CA ILE A 43 -2.54 -15.10 -27.26
C ILE A 43 -1.69 -15.46 -28.49
N GLY A 44 -0.80 -16.44 -28.36
CA GLY A 44 -0.02 -16.98 -29.47
C GLY A 44 -0.93 -17.58 -30.55
N VAL A 45 -1.93 -18.37 -30.18
CA VAL A 45 -2.91 -18.96 -31.10
C VAL A 45 -3.83 -17.91 -31.71
N CYS A 46 -4.23 -16.86 -31.00
CA CYS A 46 -5.03 -15.76 -31.55
C CYS A 46 -4.22 -14.87 -32.50
N LEU A 47 -2.94 -14.62 -32.23
CA LEU A 47 -2.06 -13.85 -33.12
C LEU A 47 -1.66 -14.68 -34.34
N VAL A 48 -1.24 -15.93 -34.15
CA VAL A 48 -0.90 -16.86 -35.26
C VAL A 48 -2.15 -17.20 -36.07
N GLY A 49 -3.29 -17.41 -35.42
CA GLY A 49 -4.58 -17.59 -36.07
C GLY A 49 -5.06 -16.35 -36.80
N GLY A 50 -4.88 -15.16 -36.23
CA GLY A 50 -5.16 -13.89 -36.92
C GLY A 50 -4.26 -13.65 -38.14
N ILE A 51 -2.98 -14.01 -38.06
CA ILE A 51 -2.03 -13.96 -39.20
C ILE A 51 -2.42 -14.98 -40.27
N LEU A 52 -2.79 -16.22 -39.90
CA LEU A 52 -3.27 -17.23 -40.84
C LEU A 52 -4.57 -16.80 -41.52
N LEU A 53 -5.55 -16.26 -40.78
CA LEU A 53 -6.77 -15.72 -41.36
C LEU A 53 -6.50 -14.52 -42.28
N ALA A 54 -5.50 -13.69 -41.97
CA ALA A 54 -5.12 -12.55 -42.83
C ALA A 54 -4.61 -13.02 -44.19
N VAL A 55 -3.88 -14.14 -44.23
CA VAL A 55 -3.33 -14.73 -45.45
C VAL A 55 -4.41 -15.46 -46.28
N PHE A 56 -5.37 -16.13 -45.63
CA PHE A 56 -6.38 -16.94 -46.34
C PHE A 56 -7.69 -16.22 -46.68
N GLN A 57 -8.18 -15.33 -45.80
CA GLN A 57 -9.50 -14.69 -45.90
C GLN A 57 -9.41 -13.15 -46.04
N GLY A 58 -8.19 -12.61 -46.10
CA GLY A 58 -7.93 -11.19 -46.28
C GLY A 58 -7.89 -10.39 -44.98
N PHE A 59 -7.21 -9.24 -45.05
CA PHE A 59 -6.91 -8.35 -43.92
C PHE A 59 -8.16 -7.93 -43.12
N TRP A 60 -9.29 -7.71 -43.79
CA TRP A 60 -10.52 -7.20 -43.17
C TRP A 60 -11.12 -8.14 -42.11
N TYR A 61 -11.00 -9.46 -42.28
CA TYR A 61 -11.47 -10.43 -41.28
C TYR A 61 -10.47 -10.66 -40.15
N ALA A 62 -9.18 -10.50 -40.42
CA ALA A 62 -8.12 -10.62 -39.43
C ALA A 62 -7.96 -9.39 -38.54
N PHE A 63 -8.36 -8.22 -39.02
CA PHE A 63 -8.21 -6.94 -38.33
C PHE A 63 -8.80 -6.91 -36.90
N PRO A 64 -10.07 -7.28 -36.65
CA PRO A 64 -10.60 -7.32 -35.28
C PRO A 64 -9.89 -8.35 -34.39
N PHE A 65 -9.44 -9.48 -34.94
CA PHE A 65 -8.70 -10.51 -34.19
C PHE A 65 -7.28 -10.05 -33.79
N LEU A 66 -6.58 -9.37 -34.71
CA LEU A 66 -5.27 -8.77 -34.44
C LEU A 66 -5.36 -7.61 -33.47
N LEU A 67 -6.39 -6.76 -33.59
CA LEU A 67 -6.60 -5.62 -32.70
C LEU A 67 -6.91 -6.08 -31.27
N ILE A 68 -7.73 -7.13 -31.10
CA ILE A 68 -7.97 -7.78 -29.81
C ILE A 68 -6.69 -8.42 -29.26
N GLY A 69 -5.88 -9.08 -30.10
CA GLY A 69 -4.59 -9.64 -29.72
C GLY A 69 -3.61 -8.58 -29.22
N ILE A 70 -3.53 -7.44 -29.91
CA ILE A 70 -2.66 -6.31 -29.53
C ILE A 70 -3.16 -5.66 -28.22
N ILE A 71 -4.46 -5.47 -28.04
CA ILE A 71 -5.03 -4.93 -26.79
C ILE A 71 -4.74 -5.87 -25.59
N LEU A 72 -4.88 -7.18 -25.78
CA LEU A 72 -4.53 -8.18 -24.77
C LEU A 72 -3.03 -8.16 -24.43
N LEU A 73 -2.18 -7.99 -25.44
CA LEU A 73 -0.73 -7.91 -25.30
C LEU A 73 -0.33 -6.63 -24.53
N LEU A 74 -0.92 -5.48 -24.85
CA LEU A 74 -0.69 -4.23 -24.14
C LEU A 74 -1.08 -4.35 -22.65
N SER A 75 -2.25 -4.91 -22.36
CA SER A 75 -2.72 -5.14 -20.99
C SER A 75 -1.76 -6.05 -20.20
N TYR A 76 -1.18 -7.05 -20.85
CA TYR A 76 -0.20 -7.96 -20.26
C TYR A 76 1.14 -7.27 -19.94
N ILE A 77 1.70 -6.50 -20.88
CA ILE A 77 2.98 -5.79 -20.66
C ILE A 77 2.85 -4.83 -19.47
N PHE A 78 1.72 -4.10 -19.38
CA PHE A 78 1.50 -3.20 -18.26
C PHE A 78 1.38 -3.93 -16.91
N LEU A 79 0.68 -5.08 -16.84
CA LEU A 79 0.66 -5.89 -15.61
C LEU A 79 2.05 -6.44 -15.26
N GLY A 80 2.84 -6.85 -16.25
CA GLY A 80 4.19 -7.38 -16.06
C GLY A 80 5.18 -6.35 -15.50
N THR A 81 5.07 -5.08 -15.90
CA THR A 81 5.94 -4.00 -15.39
C THR A 81 5.70 -3.69 -13.91
N ILE A 82 4.44 -3.63 -13.46
CA ILE A 82 4.10 -3.39 -12.03
C ILE A 82 4.57 -4.56 -11.16
N GLN A 83 4.37 -5.80 -11.61
CA GLN A 83 4.79 -6.99 -10.87
C GLN A 83 6.32 -7.10 -10.76
N SER A 84 7.04 -6.81 -11.84
CA SER A 84 8.51 -6.80 -11.79
C SER A 84 9.03 -5.72 -10.85
N ALA A 85 8.45 -4.51 -10.88
CA ALA A 85 8.79 -3.45 -9.92
C ALA A 85 8.54 -3.88 -8.46
N ALA A 86 7.42 -4.54 -8.17
CA ALA A 86 7.16 -5.09 -6.83
C ALA A 86 8.22 -6.12 -6.39
N LYS A 87 8.66 -7.00 -7.30
CA LYS A 87 9.76 -7.95 -7.03
C LYS A 87 11.09 -7.24 -6.75
N PHE A 88 11.41 -6.17 -7.49
CA PHE A 88 12.59 -5.36 -7.22
C PHE A 88 12.54 -4.72 -5.83
N ILE A 89 11.37 -4.21 -5.41
CA ILE A 89 11.19 -3.68 -4.05
C ILE A 89 11.39 -4.77 -3.00
N GLN A 90 10.88 -6.00 -3.22
CA GLN A 90 11.14 -7.13 -2.33
C GLN A 90 12.62 -7.54 -2.33
N ALA A 91 13.29 -7.46 -3.47
CA ALA A 91 14.73 -7.69 -3.56
C ALA A 91 15.56 -6.55 -2.91
N GLN A 92 14.92 -5.52 -2.34
CA GLN A 92 15.54 -4.30 -1.82
C GLN A 92 16.25 -3.46 -2.90
N ASP A 93 16.02 -3.75 -4.17
CA ASP A 93 16.52 -2.98 -5.29
C ASP A 93 15.53 -1.88 -5.67
N PHE A 94 15.47 -0.85 -4.83
CA PHE A 94 14.56 0.29 -5.03
C PHE A 94 14.95 1.14 -6.25
N ALA A 95 16.24 1.19 -6.61
CA ALA A 95 16.72 1.90 -7.78
C ALA A 95 16.29 1.19 -9.08
N GLY A 96 16.41 -0.14 -9.12
CA GLY A 96 15.87 -0.97 -10.20
C GLY A 96 14.35 -0.86 -10.30
N ALA A 97 13.65 -0.86 -9.16
CA ALA A 97 12.20 -0.68 -9.11
C ALA A 97 11.77 0.68 -9.69
N GLU A 98 12.45 1.77 -9.32
CA GLU A 98 12.16 3.11 -9.81
C GLU A 98 12.40 3.22 -11.31
N LYS A 99 13.50 2.65 -11.83
CA LYS A 99 13.74 2.58 -13.29
C LYS A 99 12.62 1.85 -14.02
N ARG A 100 12.16 0.71 -13.48
CA ARG A 100 11.04 -0.06 -14.07
C ARG A 100 9.72 0.70 -14.04
N LEU A 101 9.44 1.39 -12.94
CA LEU A 101 8.25 2.23 -12.80
C LEU A 101 8.30 3.47 -13.69
N ASN A 102 9.48 4.04 -13.95
CA ASN A 102 9.64 5.19 -14.83
C ASN A 102 9.43 4.85 -16.32
N LEU A 103 9.44 3.58 -16.71
CA LEU A 103 9.03 3.15 -18.06
C LEU A 103 7.53 3.36 -18.30
N ILE A 104 6.73 3.49 -17.23
CA ILE A 104 5.31 3.80 -17.29
C ILE A 104 5.17 5.33 -17.43
N LEU A 105 5.33 5.82 -18.66
CA LEU A 105 5.29 7.26 -19.00
C LEU A 105 3.87 7.86 -18.88
N PHE A 106 2.83 7.05 -19.01
CA PHE A 106 1.42 7.47 -18.94
C PHE A 106 0.61 6.64 -17.93
N PRO A 107 0.71 6.93 -16.62
CA PRO A 107 -0.05 6.21 -15.59
C PRO A 107 -1.56 6.49 -15.64
N ASP A 108 -2.00 7.51 -16.38
CA ASP A 108 -3.41 7.92 -16.46
C ASP A 108 -4.22 7.12 -17.49
N TRP A 109 -3.56 6.47 -18.45
CA TRP A 109 -4.18 5.51 -19.37
C TRP A 109 -4.27 4.09 -18.78
N LEU A 110 -3.67 3.89 -17.62
CA LEU A 110 -3.76 2.61 -16.92
C LEU A 110 -5.17 2.40 -16.38
N TYR A 111 -5.64 1.16 -16.46
CA TYR A 111 -6.83 0.72 -15.74
C TYR A 111 -6.73 1.13 -14.26
N VAL A 112 -7.85 1.57 -13.68
CA VAL A 112 -7.91 2.23 -12.35
C VAL A 112 -7.13 1.46 -11.26
N THR A 113 -7.28 0.14 -11.24
CA THR A 113 -6.57 -0.77 -10.33
C THR A 113 -5.04 -0.75 -10.54
N ASN A 114 -4.57 -0.80 -11.79
CA ASN A 114 -3.15 -0.78 -12.11
C ASN A 114 -2.52 0.56 -11.72
N ARG A 115 -3.25 1.64 -11.94
CA ARG A 115 -2.87 2.99 -11.52
C ARG A 115 -2.75 3.07 -9.99
N ALA A 116 -3.64 2.42 -9.25
CA ALA A 116 -3.54 2.35 -7.80
C ALA A 116 -2.26 1.63 -7.36
N TYR A 117 -1.96 0.44 -7.88
CA TYR A 117 -0.71 -0.27 -7.58
C TYR A 117 0.54 0.55 -7.94
N TYR A 118 0.54 1.23 -9.08
CA TYR A 118 1.62 2.13 -9.48
C TYR A 118 1.93 3.17 -8.39
N TYR A 119 0.88 3.85 -7.88
CA TYR A 119 1.05 4.85 -6.83
C TYR A 119 1.46 4.24 -5.48
N ILE A 120 0.99 3.04 -5.14
CA ILE A 120 1.43 2.36 -3.91
C ILE A 120 2.92 2.03 -3.98
N LEU A 121 3.40 1.50 -5.11
CA LEU A 121 4.82 1.19 -5.29
C LEU A 121 5.67 2.46 -5.29
N LYS A 122 5.23 3.52 -5.98
CA LYS A 122 5.91 4.83 -5.93
C LYS A 122 5.97 5.39 -4.52
N GLY A 123 4.87 5.32 -3.76
CA GLY A 123 4.83 5.74 -2.37
C GLY A 123 5.78 4.96 -1.48
N THR A 124 5.87 3.64 -1.72
CA THR A 124 6.78 2.74 -0.98
C THR A 124 8.25 3.05 -1.27
N ILE A 125 8.60 3.32 -2.54
CA ILE A 125 9.97 3.72 -2.94
C ILE A 125 10.32 5.09 -2.35
N ALA A 126 9.42 6.06 -2.46
CA ALA A 126 9.62 7.40 -1.90
C ALA A 126 9.81 7.35 -0.37
N GLU A 127 9.03 6.52 0.33
CA GLU A 127 9.17 6.33 1.78
C GLU A 127 10.54 5.71 2.12
N PHE A 128 11.00 4.71 1.37
CA PHE A 128 12.33 4.11 1.57
C PHE A 128 13.47 5.12 1.32
N GLN A 129 13.30 6.04 0.37
CA GLN A 129 14.29 7.08 0.07
C GLN A 129 14.23 8.27 1.05
N GLY A 130 13.42 8.20 2.11
CA GLY A 130 13.26 9.28 3.08
C GLY A 130 12.38 10.44 2.60
N ARG A 131 11.76 10.33 1.42
CA ARG A 131 10.83 11.31 0.84
C ARG A 131 9.41 11.11 1.39
N THR A 132 9.24 11.30 2.70
CA THR A 132 7.99 10.95 3.41
C THR A 132 6.77 11.76 2.94
N GLU A 133 6.96 13.01 2.50
CA GLU A 133 5.87 13.84 1.98
C GLU A 133 5.37 13.35 0.62
N GLU A 134 6.29 13.02 -0.28
CA GLU A 134 5.96 12.41 -1.58
C GLU A 134 5.30 11.05 -1.39
N ALA A 135 5.80 10.24 -0.45
CA ALA A 135 5.20 8.96 -0.11
C ALA A 135 3.75 9.09 0.34
N GLU A 136 3.47 10.02 1.26
CA GLU A 136 2.13 10.31 1.74
C GLU A 136 1.22 10.77 0.58
N ALA A 137 1.71 11.65 -0.30
CA ALA A 137 0.95 12.12 -1.45
C ALA A 137 0.61 10.99 -2.44
N PHE A 138 1.56 10.10 -2.76
CA PHE A 138 1.31 8.96 -3.63
C PHE A 138 0.35 7.95 -3.00
N LEU A 139 0.46 7.67 -1.71
CA LEU A 139 -0.43 6.75 -1.02
C LEU A 139 -1.85 7.29 -0.87
N HIS A 140 -2.03 8.61 -0.66
CA HIS A 140 -3.35 9.24 -0.73
C HIS A 140 -3.96 9.17 -2.13
N LYS A 141 -3.15 9.36 -3.18
CA LYS A 141 -3.60 9.12 -4.57
C LYS A 141 -4.04 7.67 -4.74
N ALA A 142 -3.28 6.69 -4.26
CA ALA A 142 -3.68 5.29 -4.30
C ALA A 142 -4.98 5.02 -3.53
N GLN A 143 -5.16 5.63 -2.35
CA GLN A 143 -6.37 5.49 -1.54
C GLN A 143 -7.61 6.12 -2.20
N SER A 144 -7.43 7.20 -2.96
CA SER A 144 -8.51 7.83 -3.75
C SER A 144 -8.94 7.01 -4.96
N LEU A 145 -8.10 6.07 -5.40
CA LEU A 145 -8.39 5.16 -6.51
C LEU A 145 -9.12 3.90 -6.01
N GLU A 146 -9.79 3.23 -6.95
CA GLU A 146 -10.53 2.02 -6.64
C GLU A 146 -9.57 0.82 -6.48
N LEU A 147 -9.24 0.53 -5.23
CA LEU A 147 -8.49 -0.67 -4.86
C LEU A 147 -9.41 -1.90 -4.96
N PRO A 148 -9.02 -2.94 -5.72
CA PRO A 148 -9.86 -4.09 -6.04
C PRO A 148 -10.19 -4.98 -4.83
N THR A 149 -9.42 -4.90 -3.73
CA THR A 149 -9.62 -5.77 -2.57
C THR A 149 -9.52 -5.02 -1.24
N ASP A 150 -10.23 -5.53 -0.24
CA ASP A 150 -10.19 -5.01 1.14
C ASP A 150 -8.81 -5.18 1.77
N ASN A 151 -8.06 -6.23 1.39
CA ASN A 151 -6.68 -6.43 1.84
C ASN A 151 -5.78 -5.29 1.38
N GLU A 152 -5.90 -4.85 0.12
CA GLU A 152 -5.09 -3.75 -0.41
C GLU A 152 -5.49 -2.41 0.21
N LYS A 153 -6.79 -2.17 0.37
CA LYS A 153 -7.29 -0.99 1.09
C LYS A 153 -6.72 -0.94 2.51
N ALA A 154 -6.69 -2.07 3.21
CA ALA A 154 -6.14 -2.18 4.55
C ALA A 154 -4.62 -1.99 4.56
N ALA A 155 -3.87 -2.54 3.60
CA ALA A 155 -2.42 -2.35 3.49
C ALA A 155 -2.03 -0.88 3.26
N VAL A 156 -2.71 -0.19 2.33
CA VAL A 156 -2.48 1.24 2.07
C VAL A 156 -2.84 2.09 3.29
N ALA A 157 -3.99 1.83 3.92
CA ALA A 157 -4.39 2.54 5.13
C ALA A 157 -3.41 2.30 6.28
N LEU A 158 -2.87 1.08 6.42
CA LEU A 158 -1.88 0.74 7.44
C LEU A 158 -0.56 1.48 7.19
N GLN A 159 -0.12 1.56 5.93
CA GLN A 159 1.08 2.31 5.56
C GLN A 159 0.91 3.81 5.84
N LEU A 160 -0.22 4.41 5.46
CA LEU A 160 -0.55 5.79 5.80
C LEU A 160 -0.61 6.00 7.33
N ALA A 161 -1.14 5.04 8.08
CA ALA A 161 -1.17 5.11 9.54
C ALA A 161 0.25 5.08 10.15
N ASN A 162 1.14 4.25 9.60
CA ASN A 162 2.55 4.20 9.98
C ASN A 162 3.29 5.50 9.66
N ILE A 163 3.10 6.06 8.47
CA ILE A 163 3.68 7.36 8.08
C ILE A 163 3.16 8.47 9.01
N ALA A 164 1.86 8.50 9.28
CA ALA A 164 1.26 9.46 10.21
C ALA A 164 1.83 9.29 11.64
N ALA A 165 2.04 8.06 12.10
CA ALA A 165 2.68 7.77 13.38
C ALA A 165 4.13 8.27 13.42
N LYS A 166 4.93 8.03 12.38
CA LYS A 166 6.30 8.56 12.22
C LYS A 166 6.33 10.09 12.29
N LYS A 167 5.35 10.76 11.66
CA LYS A 167 5.18 12.23 11.66
C LYS A 167 4.55 12.80 12.95
N ASN A 168 4.38 12.00 14.00
CA ASN A 168 3.68 12.37 15.23
C ASN A 168 2.20 12.79 15.06
N LYS A 169 1.55 12.47 13.93
CA LYS A 169 0.15 12.77 13.62
C LYS A 169 -0.78 11.62 14.03
N TRP A 170 -0.86 11.34 15.33
CA TRP A 170 -1.58 10.18 15.88
C TRP A 170 -3.09 10.21 15.69
N ASN A 171 -3.68 11.40 15.51
CA ASN A 171 -5.10 11.50 15.19
C ASN A 171 -5.39 10.91 13.80
N LEU A 172 -4.55 11.22 12.80
CA LEU A 172 -4.66 10.65 11.46
C LEU A 172 -4.41 9.14 11.46
N ALA A 173 -3.39 8.70 12.20
CA ALA A 173 -3.10 7.27 12.36
C ALA A 173 -4.30 6.49 12.93
N LYS A 174 -5.02 7.05 13.91
CA LYS A 174 -6.23 6.45 14.48
C LYS A 174 -7.40 6.41 13.49
N ILE A 175 -7.57 7.45 12.68
CA ILE A 175 -8.62 7.50 11.66
C ILE A 175 -8.38 6.38 10.63
N GLN A 176 -7.16 6.28 10.11
CA GLN A 176 -6.81 5.21 9.17
C GLN A 176 -6.97 3.82 9.82
N PHE A 177 -6.59 3.66 11.09
CA PHE A 177 -6.79 2.40 11.80
C PHE A 177 -8.26 2.02 11.99
N ARG A 178 -9.16 2.98 12.19
CA ARG A 178 -10.62 2.71 12.20
C ARG A 178 -11.11 2.21 10.84
N ASN A 179 -10.61 2.80 9.75
CA ASN A 179 -10.96 2.35 8.40
C ASN A 179 -10.53 0.90 8.18
N ILE A 180 -9.33 0.52 8.66
CA ILE A 180 -8.83 -0.87 8.58
C ILE A 180 -9.75 -1.85 9.30
N LYS A 181 -10.29 -1.50 10.48
CA LYS A 181 -11.18 -2.39 11.25
C LYS A 181 -12.51 -2.69 10.53
N ASN A 182 -12.94 -1.80 9.64
CA ASN A 182 -14.17 -1.99 8.86
C ASN A 182 -13.94 -2.89 7.63
N LEU A 183 -12.70 -3.19 7.28
CA LEU A 183 -12.32 -3.98 6.10
C LEU A 183 -12.15 -5.46 6.46
N LYS A 184 -12.59 -6.35 5.56
CA LYS A 184 -12.42 -7.79 5.74
C LYS A 184 -11.03 -8.23 5.31
N VAL A 185 -10.06 -8.08 6.21
CA VAL A 185 -8.69 -8.55 5.97
C VAL A 185 -8.64 -10.07 6.07
N THR A 186 -8.24 -10.75 5.00
CA THR A 186 -8.13 -12.21 4.96
C THR A 186 -6.68 -12.68 5.09
N GLU A 187 -5.72 -11.85 4.71
CA GLU A 187 -4.31 -12.20 4.71
C GLU A 187 -3.71 -12.25 6.12
N SER A 188 -3.05 -13.36 6.46
CA SER A 188 -2.46 -13.59 7.79
C SER A 188 -1.34 -12.62 8.13
N ALA A 189 -0.43 -12.35 7.17
CA ALA A 189 0.66 -11.41 7.36
C ALA A 189 0.16 -9.99 7.67
N LEU A 190 -0.83 -9.52 6.90
CA LEU A 190 -1.42 -8.21 7.12
C LEU A 190 -2.18 -8.13 8.44
N LYS A 191 -2.91 -9.18 8.84
CA LYS A 191 -3.57 -9.24 10.15
C LYS A 191 -2.58 -9.07 11.30
N GLU A 192 -1.43 -9.73 11.23
CA GLU A 192 -0.41 -9.62 12.28
C GLU A 192 0.12 -8.18 12.38
N GLN A 193 0.41 -7.55 11.25
CA GLN A 193 0.86 -6.15 11.23
C GLN A 193 -0.18 -5.17 11.78
N ILE A 194 -1.46 -5.37 11.43
CA ILE A 194 -2.56 -4.57 11.98
C ILE A 194 -2.61 -4.72 13.50
N ARG A 195 -2.43 -5.94 14.00
CA ARG A 195 -2.40 -6.26 15.43
C ARG A 195 -1.20 -5.63 16.14
N GLU A 196 -0.03 -5.67 15.54
CA GLU A 196 1.17 -5.01 16.06
C GLU A 196 1.00 -3.50 16.12
N PHE A 197 0.43 -2.90 15.06
CA PHE A 197 0.11 -1.48 15.04
C PHE A 197 -0.94 -1.12 16.09
N GLU A 198 -1.95 -1.97 16.32
CA GLU A 198 -2.94 -1.79 17.38
C GLU A 198 -2.32 -1.76 18.77
N LYS A 199 -1.40 -2.70 19.05
CA LYS A 199 -0.64 -2.74 20.30
C LYS A 199 0.15 -1.44 20.47
N ALA A 200 0.81 -0.96 19.41
CA ALA A 200 1.55 0.29 19.44
C ALA A 200 0.66 1.50 19.75
N LEU A 201 -0.51 1.60 19.12
CA LEU A 201 -1.50 2.64 19.38
C LEU A 201 -2.03 2.58 20.83
N THR A 202 -2.28 1.37 21.33
CA THR A 202 -2.80 1.13 22.68
C THR A 202 -1.77 1.49 23.75
N ASN A 203 -0.54 1.00 23.61
CA ASN A 203 0.56 1.31 24.53
C ASN A 203 0.83 2.81 24.60
N ARG A 204 0.76 3.52 23.46
CA ARG A 204 0.86 4.98 23.43
C ARG A 204 -0.34 5.68 24.09
N GLY A 205 -1.56 5.15 23.88
CA GLY A 205 -2.77 5.63 24.55
C GLY A 205 -2.67 5.49 26.07
N GLN A 206 -2.17 4.35 26.54
CA GLN A 206 -1.91 4.08 27.95
C GLN A 206 -0.80 4.97 28.51
N LEU A 207 0.29 5.23 27.77
CA LEU A 207 1.33 6.19 28.16
C LEU A 207 0.79 7.61 28.28
N LYS A 208 -0.07 8.09 27.37
CA LYS A 208 -0.73 9.40 27.50
C LYS A 208 -1.68 9.47 28.70
N ASN A 209 -2.38 8.38 29.00
CA ASN A 209 -3.27 8.30 30.17
C ASN A 209 -2.46 8.20 31.46
N PHE A 210 -1.34 7.48 31.46
CA PHE A 210 -0.41 7.38 32.59
C PHE A 210 0.35 8.68 32.83
N SER A 211 0.75 9.42 31.80
CA SER A 211 1.32 10.78 31.97
C SER A 211 0.28 11.78 32.48
N ARG A 212 -1.01 11.60 32.15
CA ARG A 212 -2.11 12.40 32.73
C ARG A 212 -2.49 11.98 34.15
N GLN A 213 -2.37 10.70 34.50
CA GLN A 213 -2.74 10.15 35.81
C GLN A 213 -1.57 10.13 36.81
N GLY A 214 -0.33 10.08 36.33
CA GLY A 214 0.92 10.08 37.09
C GLY A 214 1.65 11.42 37.13
N GLY A 215 1.21 12.41 36.34
CA GLY A 215 1.68 13.80 36.42
C GLY A 215 0.90 14.68 37.41
N GLY A 216 -0.08 14.12 38.13
CA GLY A 216 -1.00 14.89 38.99
C GLY A 216 -1.35 14.23 40.33
N LYS A 217 -0.66 13.15 40.72
CA LYS A 217 -0.96 12.43 41.97
C LYS A 217 0.34 12.10 42.71
N GLY A 218 0.98 13.13 43.26
CA GLY A 218 2.24 12.94 44.00
C GLY A 218 2.90 14.19 44.57
N MET A 219 2.52 15.40 44.16
CA MET A 219 2.85 16.58 44.96
C MET A 219 1.78 16.73 46.03
N PRO A 220 2.10 16.62 47.34
CA PRO A 220 1.19 17.11 48.35
C PRO A 220 0.96 18.59 48.03
N MET A 221 -0.26 18.93 47.60
CA MET A 221 -0.74 20.30 47.59
C MET A 221 -0.45 20.84 48.99
N ARG A 222 0.64 21.62 49.14
CA ARG A 222 0.90 22.36 50.38
C ARG A 222 -0.38 23.16 50.61
N PRO A 223 -1.14 22.90 51.70
CA PRO A 223 -2.37 23.63 51.95
C PRO A 223 -2.04 25.11 51.89
N GLY A 224 -2.64 25.81 50.92
CA GLY A 224 -2.34 27.21 50.66
C GLY A 224 -2.37 27.98 51.97
N GLY A 225 -1.18 28.39 52.42
CA GLY A 225 -1.03 29.11 53.67
C GLY A 225 -1.97 30.31 53.63
N LYS A 226 -2.92 30.35 54.56
CA LYS A 226 -3.82 31.49 54.77
C LYS A 226 -2.94 32.75 54.70
N ARG A 227 -3.14 33.57 53.66
CA ARG A 227 -2.46 34.86 53.52
C ARG A 227 -2.67 35.59 54.85
N ARG A 228 -1.60 35.75 55.63
CA ARG A 228 -1.66 36.45 56.91
C ARG A 228 -2.13 37.86 56.60
N ARG A 229 -3.34 38.22 57.06
CA ARG A 229 -3.82 39.61 56.99
C ARG A 229 -2.76 40.48 57.68
N PRO A 230 -2.33 41.60 57.06
CA PRO A 230 -1.45 42.53 57.73
C PRO A 230 -2.09 42.96 59.06
N LYS A 231 -1.34 42.84 60.15
CA LYS A 231 -1.73 43.43 61.43
C LYS A 231 -1.62 44.95 61.26
N MET A 232 -2.72 45.60 61.60
CA MET A 232 -3.03 47.03 61.43
C MET A 232 -1.96 47.99 61.95
N ARG A 233 -2.10 49.27 61.58
CA ARG A 233 -2.07 50.34 62.57
C ARG A 233 -3.30 51.20 62.42
#